data_AF-A0AAV1ILR9-F1
#
_entry.id   AF-A0AAV1ILR9-F1
#
_cell.length_a   1.000
_cell.length_b   1.000
_cell.length_c   1.000
_cell.angle_alpha   90.00
_cell.angle_beta   90.00
_cell.angle_gamma   90.00
#
_symmetry.space_group_name_H-M   'P 1'
#
loop_
_entity.id
_entity.type
_entity.pdbx_description
1 polymer ?
#
loop_
_entity_poly.entity_id
_entity_poly.type
_entity_poly.pdbx_seq_one_letter_code
_entity_poly.pdbx_strand_id
1 'polypeptide(L)'
;MVQLVGGSGLLHEEAVCSTSQARADARSQDFQRGGLDFHRAAKLRLDQLVNRVQGDGELELIESMLRSEPPESKLLLGLLSGSIITAGALFVCWLSGSNPAGGAHLSVESVRAAAIGLLTGAPIAALYAALWTPEARKAFPALEDMHKAECEPLDALFEGMSAAQRAAMMISETIPMTIMLMPAAQGALAQSFETYSSYLRDMGWAIPGNLPAALALTTTAAVAGLARLLEHGISPEEYNAVQSAVQNADRYYKVMGTEASKDPVTMANAFKAEAADWVGRQQLASHVGALLVAFEVTFLGILWRETGDLAAPAAAYLLLNGVSVQRRGAYMRENK
;
A
#
# COMPACT_ATOMS: atom_id res chain seq x y z
N MET A 1 -64.56 -50.75 34.17
CA MET A 1 -63.58 -50.31 35.19
C MET A 1 -62.21 -50.48 34.55
N VAL A 2 -61.65 -49.38 34.05
CA VAL A 2 -60.52 -49.36 33.11
C VAL A 2 -59.21 -49.36 33.89
N GLN A 3 -58.33 -50.32 33.60
CA GLN A 3 -56.96 -50.40 34.14
C GLN A 3 -56.04 -49.44 33.37
N LEU A 4 -55.37 -48.55 34.11
CA LEU A 4 -54.26 -47.72 33.64
C LEU A 4 -52.95 -48.47 33.87
N VAL A 5 -52.21 -48.76 32.79
CA VAL A 5 -50.87 -49.36 32.79
C VAL A 5 -49.92 -48.45 32.03
N GLY A 6 -48.77 -48.15 32.64
CA GLY A 6 -47.49 -47.96 31.95
C GLY A 6 -47.16 -46.56 31.42
N GLY A 7 -46.38 -45.78 32.18
CA GLY A 7 -45.86 -44.48 31.75
C GLY A 7 -44.64 -44.02 32.55
N SER A 8 -43.56 -44.81 32.57
CA SER A 8 -42.30 -44.43 33.26
C SER A 8 -41.03 -44.61 32.42
N GLY A 9 -41.14 -44.92 31.12
CA GLY A 9 -39.98 -45.21 30.26
C GLY A 9 -39.43 -44.04 29.43
N LEU A 10 -40.22 -43.00 29.17
CA LEU A 10 -39.89 -41.99 28.14
C LEU A 10 -39.11 -40.76 28.66
N LEU A 11 -39.07 -40.50 29.97
CA LEU A 11 -38.37 -39.34 30.51
C LEU A 11 -36.86 -39.56 30.71
N HIS A 12 -36.37 -40.80 30.59
CA HIS A 12 -34.95 -41.09 30.77
C HIS A 12 -34.15 -40.98 29.46
N GLU A 13 -34.80 -41.10 28.30
CA GLU A 13 -34.15 -41.10 26.99
C GLU A 13 -33.90 -39.66 26.46
N GLU A 14 -34.81 -38.72 26.71
CA GLU A 14 -34.62 -37.31 26.34
C GLU A 14 -33.48 -36.63 27.13
N ALA A 15 -33.27 -37.02 28.38
CA ALA A 15 -32.18 -36.49 29.20
C ALA A 15 -30.79 -36.91 28.70
N VAL A 16 -30.66 -38.14 28.18
CA VAL A 16 -29.38 -38.66 27.67
C VAL A 16 -29.01 -38.02 26.33
N CYS A 17 -30.01 -37.72 25.48
CA CYS A 17 -29.78 -37.05 24.19
C CYS A 17 -29.29 -35.60 24.36
N SER A 18 -29.89 -34.82 25.27
CA SER A 18 -29.46 -33.42 25.51
C SER A 18 -28.04 -33.31 26.10
N THR A 19 -27.64 -34.29 26.93
CA THR A 19 -26.30 -34.31 27.53
C THR A 19 -25.21 -34.70 26.53
N SER A 20 -25.56 -35.52 25.52
CA SER A 20 -24.68 -35.87 24.40
C SER A 20 -24.43 -34.67 23.49
N GLN A 21 -25.49 -33.92 23.18
CA GLN A 21 -25.42 -32.75 22.31
C GLN A 21 -24.64 -31.60 22.97
N ALA A 22 -24.87 -31.34 24.26
CA ALA A 22 -24.10 -30.36 25.02
C ALA A 22 -22.60 -30.70 25.13
N ARG A 23 -22.24 -31.99 25.19
CA ARG A 23 -20.84 -32.43 25.17
C ARG A 23 -20.20 -32.29 23.79
N ALA A 24 -20.95 -32.49 22.71
CA ALA A 24 -20.46 -32.28 21.35
C ALA A 24 -20.19 -30.79 21.07
N ASP A 25 -21.08 -29.91 21.52
CA ASP A 25 -20.92 -28.45 21.39
C ASP A 25 -19.79 -27.89 22.26
N ALA A 26 -19.60 -28.41 23.48
CA ALA A 26 -18.46 -28.03 24.31
C ALA A 26 -17.12 -28.47 23.69
N ARG A 27 -17.08 -29.66 23.07
CA ARG A 27 -15.87 -30.17 22.41
C ARG A 27 -15.53 -29.41 21.12
N SER A 28 -16.54 -28.95 20.39
CA SER A 28 -16.33 -28.11 19.19
C SER A 28 -15.85 -26.70 19.57
N GLN A 29 -16.36 -26.12 20.66
CA GLN A 29 -15.89 -24.83 21.19
C GLN A 29 -14.46 -24.89 21.74
N ASP A 30 -14.10 -25.96 22.47
CA ASP A 30 -12.73 -26.14 22.97
C ASP A 30 -11.73 -26.41 21.82
N PHE A 31 -12.15 -27.13 20.78
CA PHE A 31 -11.32 -27.34 19.58
C PHE A 31 -11.14 -26.03 18.79
N GLN A 32 -12.18 -25.20 18.70
CA GLN A 32 -12.08 -23.87 18.08
C GLN A 32 -11.17 -22.91 18.88
N ARG A 33 -11.25 -22.94 20.22
CA ARG A 33 -10.35 -22.14 21.08
C ARG A 33 -8.89 -22.59 20.97
N GLY A 34 -8.63 -23.89 21.06
CA GLY A 34 -7.27 -24.43 20.87
C GLY A 34 -6.72 -24.17 19.46
N GLY A 35 -7.57 -24.23 18.43
CA GLY A 35 -7.21 -23.88 17.06
C GLY A 35 -6.81 -22.41 16.89
N LEU A 36 -7.57 -21.49 17.50
CA LEU A 36 -7.26 -20.06 17.50
C LEU A 36 -5.90 -19.75 18.15
N ASP A 37 -5.53 -20.48 19.19
CA ASP A 37 -4.22 -20.33 19.84
C ASP A 37 -3.06 -20.78 18.93
N PHE A 38 -3.25 -21.85 18.15
CA PHE A 38 -2.25 -22.32 17.19
C PHE A 38 -2.03 -21.35 16.02
N HIS A 39 -3.11 -20.82 15.44
CA HIS A 39 -3.03 -19.81 14.39
C HIS A 39 -2.38 -18.51 14.88
N ARG A 40 -2.72 -18.06 16.09
CA ARG A 40 -2.08 -16.89 16.70
C ARG A 40 -0.60 -17.09 16.95
N ALA A 41 -0.20 -18.24 17.49
CA ALA A 41 1.21 -18.59 17.70
C ALA A 41 1.97 -18.70 16.37
N ALA A 42 1.37 -19.31 15.35
CA ALA A 42 1.91 -19.40 14.01
C ALA A 42 2.11 -18.01 13.38
N LYS A 43 1.12 -17.12 13.51
CA LYS A 43 1.20 -15.73 13.04
C LYS A 43 2.34 -14.96 13.72
N LEU A 44 2.43 -15.00 15.06
CA LEU A 44 3.53 -14.36 15.79
C LEU A 44 4.90 -14.89 15.36
N ARG A 45 5.00 -16.19 15.07
CA ARG A 45 6.24 -16.80 14.60
C ARG A 45 6.59 -16.36 13.18
N LEU A 46 5.59 -16.24 12.31
CA LEU A 46 5.76 -15.73 10.95
C LEU A 46 6.19 -14.27 10.98
N ASP A 47 5.54 -13.43 11.79
CA ASP A 47 5.92 -12.02 11.96
C ASP A 47 7.36 -11.89 12.46
N GLN A 48 7.79 -12.72 13.41
CA GLN A 48 9.19 -12.76 13.85
C GLN A 48 10.16 -13.19 12.75
N LEU A 49 9.76 -14.12 11.87
CA LEU A 49 10.59 -14.58 10.77
C LEU A 49 10.75 -13.46 9.74
N VAL A 50 9.65 -12.84 9.33
CA VAL A 50 9.62 -11.76 8.34
C VAL A 50 10.38 -10.54 8.86
N ASN A 51 10.11 -10.10 10.09
CA ASN A 51 10.81 -8.95 10.68
C ASN A 51 12.31 -9.19 10.83
N ARG A 52 12.76 -10.43 11.06
CA ARG A 52 14.21 -10.76 11.10
C ARG A 52 14.89 -10.74 9.74
N VAL A 53 14.12 -10.93 8.67
CA VAL A 53 14.64 -10.91 7.30
C VAL A 53 14.60 -9.48 6.74
N GLN A 54 13.54 -8.72 7.06
CA GLN A 54 13.42 -7.30 6.76
C GLN A 54 14.40 -6.43 7.55
N GLY A 55 14.63 -6.80 8.82
CA GLY A 55 15.69 -6.25 9.65
C GLY A 55 17.05 -6.82 9.25
N ASP A 56 17.41 -6.72 7.96
CA ASP A 56 18.83 -6.68 7.64
C ASP A 56 19.40 -5.54 8.48
N GLY A 57 20.45 -5.83 9.25
CA GLY A 57 20.97 -4.90 10.25
C GLY A 57 21.29 -3.53 9.65
N GLU A 58 21.49 -3.45 8.33
CA GLU A 58 21.65 -2.23 7.57
C GLU A 58 20.39 -1.33 7.56
N LEU A 59 19.18 -1.87 7.35
CA LEU A 59 17.96 -1.06 7.31
C LEU A 59 17.61 -0.55 8.72
N GLU A 60 17.72 -1.41 9.73
CA GLU A 60 17.57 -1.01 11.14
C GLU A 60 18.63 0.04 11.53
N LEU A 61 19.86 -0.11 11.03
CA LEU A 61 20.93 0.86 11.24
C LEU A 61 20.59 2.20 10.57
N ILE A 62 20.16 2.20 9.30
CA ILE A 62 19.74 3.41 8.58
C ILE A 62 18.57 4.07 9.30
N GLU A 63 17.58 3.29 9.73
CA GLU A 63 16.43 3.80 10.48
C GLU A 63 16.88 4.43 11.80
N SER A 64 17.74 3.75 12.57
CA SER A 64 18.27 4.27 13.82
C SER A 64 19.11 5.55 13.64
N MET A 65 19.94 5.59 12.59
CA MET A 65 20.69 6.78 12.19
C MET A 65 19.73 7.91 11.86
N LEU A 66 18.72 7.65 11.02
CA LEU A 66 17.72 8.62 10.64
C LEU A 66 16.97 9.14 11.87
N ARG A 67 16.52 8.28 12.78
CA ARG A 67 15.86 8.70 14.03
C ARG A 67 16.74 9.60 14.88
N SER A 68 18.05 9.35 14.91
CA SER A 68 19.02 10.15 15.67
C SER A 68 19.37 11.50 15.04
N GLU A 69 19.15 11.67 13.73
CA GLU A 69 19.45 12.91 13.02
C GLU A 69 18.50 14.05 13.42
N PRO A 70 19.00 15.30 13.52
CA PRO A 70 18.16 16.46 13.76
C PRO A 70 17.18 16.69 12.58
N PRO A 71 16.00 17.30 12.84
CA PRO A 71 14.97 17.50 11.82
C PRO A 71 15.43 18.39 10.66
N GLU A 72 16.40 19.27 10.86
CA GLU A 72 17.01 20.09 9.81
C GLU A 72 17.78 19.24 8.80
N SER A 73 18.57 18.26 9.25
CA SER A 73 19.29 17.32 8.37
C SER A 73 18.32 16.51 7.52
N LYS A 74 17.25 16.00 8.13
CA LYS A 74 16.21 15.22 7.45
C LYS A 74 15.50 16.05 6.38
N LEU A 75 15.17 17.31 6.68
CA LEU A 75 14.58 18.24 5.71
C LEU A 75 15.56 18.54 4.56
N LEU A 76 16.84 18.73 4.87
CA LEU A 76 17.87 18.94 3.85
C LEU A 76 17.98 17.74 2.91
N LEU A 77 17.89 16.50 3.44
CA LEU A 77 17.89 15.29 2.64
C LEU A 77 16.71 15.25 1.65
N GLY A 78 15.50 15.61 2.09
CA GLY A 78 14.34 15.71 1.21
C GLY A 78 14.43 16.82 0.17
N LEU A 79 14.97 17.99 0.56
CA LEU A 79 15.24 19.07 -0.40
C LEU A 79 16.30 18.64 -1.43
N LEU A 80 17.33 17.91 -1.01
CA LEU A 80 18.35 17.39 -1.91
C LEU A 80 17.76 16.37 -2.88
N SER A 81 17.01 15.38 -2.41
CA SER A 81 16.36 14.38 -3.27
C SER A 81 15.39 15.04 -4.26
N GLY A 82 14.55 15.96 -3.78
CA GLY A 82 13.66 16.75 -4.61
C GLY A 82 14.39 17.60 -5.66
N SER A 83 15.54 18.17 -5.31
CA SER A 83 16.37 18.95 -6.25
C SER A 83 16.97 18.08 -7.36
N ILE A 84 17.42 16.86 -7.03
CA ILE A 84 17.96 15.90 -8.00
C ILE A 84 16.87 15.46 -8.98
N ILE A 85 15.68 15.11 -8.45
CA ILE A 85 14.52 14.74 -9.27
C ILE A 85 14.13 15.90 -10.19
N THR A 86 14.08 17.12 -9.66
CA THR A 86 13.78 18.32 -10.46
C THR A 86 14.81 18.53 -11.55
N ALA A 87 16.12 18.43 -11.23
CA ALA A 87 17.18 18.59 -12.22
C ALA A 87 17.08 17.55 -13.34
N GLY A 88 16.80 16.29 -13.00
CA GLY A 88 16.55 15.22 -13.97
C GLY A 88 15.33 15.53 -14.85
N ALA A 89 14.23 15.97 -14.26
CA ALA A 89 13.02 16.36 -14.98
C ALA A 89 13.28 17.53 -15.94
N LEU A 90 14.00 18.56 -15.50
CA LEU A 90 14.40 19.70 -16.34
C LEU A 90 15.26 19.25 -17.51
N PHE A 91 16.18 18.31 -17.29
CA PHE A 91 17.02 17.75 -18.34
C PHE A 91 16.20 16.98 -19.38
N VAL A 92 15.22 16.17 -18.95
CA VAL A 92 14.30 15.47 -19.86
C VAL A 92 13.41 16.46 -20.63
N CYS A 93 12.89 17.49 -19.97
CA CYS A 93 12.15 18.57 -20.61
C CYS A 93 13.00 19.28 -21.66
N TRP A 94 14.26 19.57 -21.35
CA TRP A 94 15.21 20.19 -22.29
C TRP A 94 15.46 19.29 -23.52
N LEU A 95 15.67 17.99 -23.33
CA LEU A 95 15.87 17.03 -24.42
C LEU A 95 14.62 16.87 -25.30
N SER A 96 13.43 16.88 -24.71
CA SER A 96 12.16 16.76 -25.43
C SER A 96 11.64 18.10 -25.98
N GLY A 97 12.23 19.22 -25.61
CA GLY A 97 11.68 20.54 -25.91
C GLY A 97 10.33 20.83 -25.21
N SER A 98 10.00 20.08 -24.16
CA SER A 98 8.79 20.29 -23.36
C SER A 98 8.98 21.45 -22.38
N ASN A 99 7.92 22.23 -22.12
CA ASN A 99 7.99 23.29 -21.12
C ASN A 99 8.02 22.68 -19.70
N PRO A 100 9.11 22.86 -18.92
CA PRO A 100 9.21 22.28 -17.58
C PRO A 100 8.22 22.84 -16.58
N ALA A 101 7.71 24.06 -16.80
CA ALA A 101 6.66 24.63 -15.96
C ALA A 101 5.27 24.04 -16.29
N GLY A 102 5.13 23.27 -17.38
CA GLY A 102 3.87 22.65 -17.77
C GLY A 102 2.70 23.64 -17.90
N GLY A 103 2.98 24.89 -18.28
CA GLY A 103 2.00 25.97 -18.38
C GLY A 103 1.84 26.84 -17.12
N ALA A 104 2.38 26.44 -15.97
CA ALA A 104 2.29 27.22 -14.75
C ALA A 104 3.09 28.52 -14.82
N HIS A 105 2.48 29.62 -14.38
CA HIS A 105 3.10 30.93 -14.31
C HIS A 105 2.55 31.72 -13.11
N LEU A 106 3.20 32.80 -12.71
CA LEU A 106 2.72 33.66 -11.62
C LEU A 106 1.55 34.53 -12.12
N SER A 107 0.39 33.92 -12.34
CA SER A 107 -0.82 34.59 -12.83
C SER A 107 -2.08 34.14 -12.09
N VAL A 108 -3.13 34.93 -12.29
CA VAL A 108 -4.48 34.61 -11.78
C VAL A 108 -5.01 33.31 -12.43
N GLU A 109 -4.62 33.00 -13.66
CA GLU A 109 -5.05 31.77 -14.33
C GLU A 109 -4.43 30.53 -13.68
N SER A 110 -3.14 30.57 -13.32
CA SER A 110 -2.53 29.46 -12.60
C SER A 110 -3.09 29.30 -11.18
N VAL A 111 -3.45 30.41 -10.52
CA VAL A 111 -4.18 30.35 -9.24
C VAL A 111 -5.56 29.72 -9.41
N ARG A 112 -6.27 30.06 -10.50
CA ARG A 112 -7.56 29.46 -10.82
C ARG A 112 -7.43 27.97 -11.16
N ALA A 113 -6.39 27.59 -11.89
CA ALA A 113 -6.07 26.20 -12.19
C ALA A 113 -5.79 25.41 -10.91
N ALA A 114 -4.98 25.95 -9.99
CA ALA A 114 -4.77 25.37 -8.67
C ALA A 114 -6.09 25.19 -7.90
N ALA A 115 -6.98 26.19 -7.92
CA ALA A 115 -8.29 26.09 -7.28
C ALA A 115 -9.16 24.98 -7.91
N ILE A 116 -9.14 24.85 -9.25
CA ILE A 116 -9.80 23.74 -9.95
C ILE A 116 -9.22 22.41 -9.47
N GLY A 117 -7.89 22.28 -9.39
CA GLY A 117 -7.21 21.08 -8.91
C GLY A 117 -7.58 20.71 -7.47
N LEU A 118 -7.67 21.69 -6.56
CA LEU A 118 -8.15 21.46 -5.20
C LEU A 118 -9.60 20.97 -5.17
N LEU A 119 -10.47 21.59 -5.98
CA LEU A 119 -11.89 21.23 -6.03
C LEU A 119 -12.11 19.83 -6.63
N THR A 120 -11.39 19.48 -7.69
CA THR A 120 -11.48 18.15 -8.34
C THR A 120 -10.76 17.07 -7.54
N GLY A 121 -9.70 17.43 -6.81
CA GLY A 121 -8.97 16.52 -5.93
C GLY A 121 -9.71 16.20 -4.63
N ALA A 122 -10.58 17.10 -4.15
CA ALA A 122 -11.25 16.92 -2.86
C ALA A 122 -12.09 15.63 -2.72
N PRO A 123 -12.89 15.20 -3.72
CA PRO A 123 -13.58 13.90 -3.65
C PRO A 123 -12.64 12.70 -3.56
N ILE A 124 -11.51 12.75 -4.27
CA ILE A 124 -10.49 11.68 -4.24
C ILE A 124 -9.78 11.70 -2.88
N ALA A 125 -9.44 12.88 -2.37
CA ALA A 125 -8.87 13.05 -1.04
C ALA A 125 -9.80 12.50 0.06
N ALA A 126 -11.12 12.73 -0.07
CA ALA A 126 -12.12 12.18 0.83
C ALA A 126 -12.20 10.64 0.72
N LEU A 127 -12.13 10.08 -0.49
CA LEU A 127 -12.05 8.63 -0.69
C LEU A 127 -10.78 8.05 -0.03
N TYR A 128 -9.63 8.68 -0.22
CA TYR A 128 -8.38 8.26 0.42
C TYR A 128 -8.55 8.32 1.94
N ALA A 129 -9.06 9.42 2.49
CA ALA A 129 -9.34 9.51 3.92
C ALA A 129 -10.26 8.39 4.43
N ALA A 130 -11.24 7.95 3.62
CA ALA A 130 -12.13 6.86 3.95
C ALA A 130 -11.43 5.49 3.93
N LEU A 131 -10.47 5.27 3.02
CA LEU A 131 -9.66 4.04 2.98
C LEU A 131 -8.82 3.85 4.25
N TRP A 132 -8.42 4.95 4.91
CA TRP A 132 -7.66 4.93 6.16
C TRP A 132 -8.51 4.62 7.41
N THR A 133 -9.82 4.42 7.27
CA THR A 133 -10.71 4.12 8.42
C THR A 133 -10.53 2.69 8.92
N PRO A 134 -10.72 2.43 10.23
CA PRO A 134 -10.66 1.08 10.76
C PRO A 134 -11.75 0.16 10.16
N GLU A 135 -12.90 0.71 9.76
CA GLU A 135 -13.96 -0.04 9.07
C GLU A 135 -13.49 -0.53 7.70
N ALA A 136 -12.82 0.32 6.93
CA ALA A 136 -12.27 -0.06 5.63
C ALA A 136 -11.20 -1.16 5.76
N ARG A 137 -10.31 -1.06 6.76
CA ARG A 137 -9.31 -2.11 7.05
C ARG A 137 -9.93 -3.44 7.46
N LYS A 138 -11.01 -3.41 8.25
CA LYS A 138 -11.75 -4.63 8.62
C LYS A 138 -12.43 -5.26 7.42
N ALA A 139 -12.97 -4.45 6.50
CA ALA A 139 -13.59 -4.95 5.27
C ALA A 139 -12.56 -5.46 4.26
N PHE A 140 -11.38 -4.85 4.21
CA PHE A 140 -10.31 -5.19 3.28
C PHE A 140 -8.94 -5.19 3.98
N PRO A 141 -8.54 -6.33 4.61
CA PRO A 141 -7.33 -6.43 5.43
C PRO A 141 -6.03 -6.06 4.71
N ALA A 142 -5.96 -6.24 3.39
CA ALA A 142 -4.80 -5.84 2.59
C ALA A 142 -4.50 -4.32 2.68
N LEU A 143 -5.47 -3.48 3.05
CA LEU A 143 -5.22 -2.05 3.31
C LEU A 143 -4.36 -1.84 4.55
N GLU A 144 -4.48 -2.69 5.56
CA GLU A 144 -3.65 -2.58 6.76
C GLU A 144 -2.19 -2.85 6.42
N ASP A 145 -1.93 -3.92 5.68
CA ASP A 145 -0.57 -4.26 5.21
C ASP A 145 -0.01 -3.16 4.29
N MET A 146 -0.83 -2.65 3.35
CA MET A 146 -0.45 -1.53 2.48
C MET A 146 -0.12 -0.26 3.27
N HIS A 147 -0.97 0.15 4.21
CA HIS A 147 -0.75 1.34 5.02
C HIS A 147 0.47 1.18 5.94
N LYS A 148 0.72 -0.02 6.46
CA LYS A 148 1.89 -0.32 7.28
C LYS A 148 3.17 -0.14 6.47
N ALA A 149 3.25 -0.76 5.29
CA ALA A 149 4.37 -0.61 4.37
C ALA A 149 4.62 0.87 3.98
N GLU A 150 3.55 1.67 3.86
CA GLU A 150 3.66 3.11 3.61
C GLU A 150 4.09 3.96 4.80
N CYS A 151 3.75 3.55 6.02
CA CYS A 151 4.03 4.33 7.23
C CYS A 151 5.44 4.10 7.76
N GLU A 152 5.90 2.85 7.76
CA GLU A 152 7.13 2.44 8.44
C GLU A 152 8.36 3.24 8.00
N PRO A 153 8.65 3.41 6.69
CA PRO A 153 9.82 4.18 6.25
C PRO A 153 9.74 5.66 6.63
N LEU A 154 8.52 6.21 6.72
CA LEU A 154 8.29 7.63 6.96
C LEU A 154 8.25 7.99 8.45
N ASP A 155 8.03 7.03 9.35
CA ASP A 155 7.99 7.32 10.79
C ASP A 155 9.34 7.84 11.27
N ALA A 156 10.42 7.15 10.91
CA ALA A 156 11.78 7.58 11.26
C ALA A 156 12.13 8.95 10.65
N LEU A 157 11.63 9.23 9.44
CA LEU A 157 11.85 10.48 8.73
C LEU A 157 11.08 11.66 9.35
N PHE A 158 9.86 11.43 9.86
CA PHE A 158 9.05 12.50 10.46
C PHE A 158 9.20 12.63 11.98
N GLU A 159 9.92 11.71 12.61
CA GLU A 159 10.23 11.78 14.03
C GLU A 159 11.01 13.07 14.36
N GLY A 160 10.53 13.81 15.36
CA GLY A 160 11.11 15.08 15.80
C GLY A 160 10.78 16.30 14.93
N MET A 161 10.16 16.13 13.76
CA MET A 161 9.79 17.26 12.90
C MET A 161 8.53 17.98 13.36
N SER A 162 8.57 19.32 13.31
CA SER A 162 7.39 20.19 13.43
C SER A 162 6.43 20.04 12.24
N ALA A 163 5.17 20.48 12.41
CA ALA A 163 4.17 20.44 11.34
C ALA A 163 4.62 21.22 10.09
N ALA A 164 5.30 22.35 10.27
CA ALA A 164 5.82 23.15 9.16
C ALA A 164 6.95 22.42 8.39
N GLN A 165 7.86 21.74 9.11
CA GLN A 165 8.92 20.94 8.50
C GLN A 165 8.34 19.76 7.72
N ARG A 166 7.32 19.07 8.26
CA ARG A 166 6.62 17.99 7.54
C ARG A 166 5.93 18.50 6.28
N ALA A 167 5.28 19.67 6.35
CA ALA A 167 4.67 20.29 5.18
C ALA A 167 5.72 20.66 4.12
N ALA A 168 6.85 21.24 4.53
CA ALA A 168 7.96 21.55 3.63
C ALA A 168 8.54 20.29 2.97
N MET A 169 8.73 19.21 3.74
CA MET A 169 9.17 17.91 3.23
C MET A 169 8.21 17.37 2.17
N MET A 170 6.90 17.39 2.46
CA MET A 170 5.88 16.96 1.51
C MET A 170 5.87 17.78 0.22
N ILE A 171 6.02 19.10 0.32
CA ILE A 171 6.12 19.97 -0.86
C ILE A 171 7.37 19.62 -1.66
N SER A 172 8.49 19.36 -0.98
CA SER A 172 9.77 19.01 -1.62
C SER A 172 9.75 17.65 -2.32
N GLU A 173 8.86 16.74 -1.94
CA GLU A 173 8.67 15.47 -2.66
C GLU A 173 7.61 15.60 -3.75
N THR A 174 6.50 16.26 -3.45
CA THR A 174 5.32 16.34 -4.33
C THR A 174 5.59 17.17 -5.59
N ILE A 175 6.19 18.36 -5.46
CA ILE A 175 6.40 19.25 -6.61
C ILE A 175 7.39 18.66 -7.61
N PRO A 176 8.58 18.17 -7.20
CA PRO A 176 9.51 17.53 -8.14
C PRO A 176 8.91 16.32 -8.84
N MET A 177 8.18 15.48 -8.11
CA MET A 177 7.49 14.33 -8.72
C MET A 177 6.42 14.76 -9.72
N THR A 178 5.68 15.83 -9.44
CA THR A 178 4.71 16.39 -10.39
C THR A 178 5.38 16.86 -11.68
N ILE A 179 6.52 17.56 -11.58
CA ILE A 179 7.31 18.01 -12.75
C ILE A 179 7.88 16.79 -13.51
N MET A 180 8.38 15.79 -12.80
CA MET A 180 8.94 14.58 -13.40
C MET A 180 7.89 13.75 -14.14
N LEU A 181 6.72 13.53 -13.54
CA LEU A 181 5.68 12.69 -14.11
C LEU A 181 4.88 13.39 -15.22
N MET A 182 4.68 14.72 -15.12
CA MET A 182 3.83 15.45 -16.06
C MET A 182 4.65 16.02 -17.22
N PRO A 183 5.28 17.22 -17.14
CA PRO A 183 5.95 17.80 -18.30
C PRO A 183 7.15 16.99 -18.78
N ALA A 184 7.91 16.33 -17.90
CA ALA A 184 9.07 15.55 -18.32
C ALA A 184 8.66 14.20 -18.94
N ALA A 185 8.06 13.29 -18.17
CA ALA A 185 7.73 11.96 -18.66
C ALA A 185 6.63 11.97 -19.73
N GLN A 186 5.47 12.58 -19.46
CA GLN A 186 4.39 12.61 -20.46
C GLN A 186 4.73 13.49 -21.66
N GLY A 187 5.44 14.60 -21.48
CA GLY A 187 5.90 15.44 -22.59
C GLY A 187 6.82 14.67 -23.55
N ALA A 188 7.86 14.02 -23.00
CA ALA A 188 8.80 13.22 -23.78
C ALA A 188 8.14 12.01 -24.46
N LEU A 189 7.25 11.30 -23.75
CA LEU A 189 6.52 10.17 -24.31
C LEU A 189 5.54 10.62 -25.40
N ALA A 190 4.82 11.72 -25.20
CA ALA A 190 3.87 12.24 -26.19
C ALA A 190 4.60 12.64 -27.49
N GLN A 191 5.76 13.30 -27.38
CA GLN A 191 6.57 13.63 -28.54
C GLN A 191 7.12 12.39 -29.25
N SER A 192 7.54 11.38 -28.49
CA SER A 192 8.00 10.11 -29.04
C SER A 192 6.86 9.43 -29.82
N PHE A 193 5.68 9.29 -29.21
CA PHE A 193 4.52 8.72 -29.88
C PHE A 193 4.02 9.55 -31.06
N GLU A 194 4.10 10.88 -31.01
CA GLU A 194 3.74 11.73 -32.15
C GLU A 194 4.66 11.44 -33.34
N THR A 195 5.96 11.33 -33.10
CA THR A 195 6.97 11.00 -34.12
C THR A 195 6.67 9.64 -34.77
N TYR A 196 6.31 8.61 -33.99
CA TYR A 196 5.89 7.33 -34.56
C TYR A 196 4.56 7.43 -35.30
N SER A 197 3.63 8.22 -34.78
CA SER A 197 2.31 8.40 -35.40
C SER A 197 2.40 9.13 -36.75
N SER A 198 3.32 10.09 -36.91
CA SER A 198 3.52 10.77 -38.20
C SER A 198 4.01 9.81 -39.27
N TYR A 199 4.95 8.92 -38.95
CA TYR A 199 5.42 7.90 -39.89
C TYR A 199 4.30 6.96 -40.34
N LEU A 200 3.42 6.56 -39.41
CA LEU A 200 2.28 5.71 -39.76
C LEU A 200 1.22 6.46 -40.58
N ARG A 201 0.98 7.76 -40.28
CA ARG A 201 0.10 8.62 -41.09
C ARG A 201 0.64 8.76 -42.52
N ASP A 202 1.96 8.89 -42.69
CA ASP A 202 2.60 8.94 -44.01
C ASP A 202 2.45 7.63 -44.79
N MET A 203 2.32 6.50 -44.09
CA MET A 203 1.97 5.20 -44.68
C MET A 203 0.47 5.05 -44.99
N GLY A 204 -0.34 6.10 -44.77
CA GLY A 204 -1.78 6.13 -45.05
C GLY A 204 -2.66 5.64 -43.90
N TRP A 205 -2.12 5.44 -42.69
CA TRP A 205 -2.92 5.01 -41.54
C TRP A 205 -3.63 6.21 -40.89
N ALA A 206 -4.95 6.11 -40.70
CA ALA A 206 -5.73 7.14 -40.03
C ALA A 206 -5.55 7.06 -38.51
N ILE A 207 -4.58 7.81 -37.96
CA ILE A 207 -4.32 7.87 -36.51
C ILE A 207 -4.98 9.10 -35.89
N PRO A 208 -5.83 8.94 -34.85
CA PRO A 208 -6.41 10.06 -34.11
C PRO A 208 -5.35 11.02 -33.55
N GLY A 209 -5.59 12.32 -33.63
CA GLY A 209 -4.65 13.35 -33.17
C GLY A 209 -4.38 13.31 -31.66
N ASN A 210 -5.31 12.81 -30.85
CA ASN A 210 -5.18 12.71 -29.40
C ASN A 210 -4.52 11.40 -28.92
N LEU A 211 -4.30 10.43 -29.82
CA LEU A 211 -3.77 9.11 -29.45
C LEU A 211 -2.37 9.18 -28.82
N PRO A 212 -1.39 9.94 -29.36
CA PRO A 212 -0.06 10.03 -28.77
C PRO A 212 -0.05 10.55 -27.33
N ALA A 213 -0.86 11.57 -27.07
CA ALA A 213 -1.08 12.05 -25.71
C ALA A 213 -1.73 10.96 -24.86
N ALA A 214 -2.83 10.34 -25.29
CA ALA A 214 -3.49 9.28 -24.52
C ALA A 214 -2.52 8.13 -24.14
N LEU A 215 -1.69 7.69 -25.09
CA LEU A 215 -0.65 6.68 -24.86
C LEU A 215 0.40 7.15 -23.87
N ALA A 216 0.88 8.40 -23.97
CA ALA A 216 1.83 8.95 -23.02
C ALA A 216 1.29 8.92 -21.58
N LEU A 217 0.01 9.25 -21.40
CA LEU A 217 -0.64 9.20 -20.09
C LEU A 217 -0.71 7.76 -19.55
N THR A 218 -1.23 6.83 -20.36
CA THR A 218 -1.42 5.44 -19.93
C THR A 218 -0.09 4.75 -19.68
N THR A 219 0.94 5.00 -20.50
CA THR A 219 2.29 4.48 -20.27
C THR A 219 2.88 5.06 -18.99
N THR A 220 2.76 6.36 -18.74
CA THR A 220 3.28 6.98 -17.50
C THR A 220 2.58 6.40 -16.27
N ALA A 221 1.26 6.27 -16.30
CA ALA A 221 0.49 5.66 -15.22
C ALA A 221 0.85 4.19 -14.99
N ALA A 222 1.02 3.41 -16.06
CA ALA A 222 1.42 2.00 -15.97
C ALA A 222 2.83 1.84 -15.39
N VAL A 223 3.78 2.68 -15.82
CA VAL A 223 5.16 2.66 -15.28
C VAL A 223 5.19 3.07 -13.82
N ALA A 224 4.41 4.10 -13.42
CA ALA A 224 4.32 4.51 -12.02
C ALA A 224 3.70 3.42 -11.14
N GLY A 225 2.63 2.77 -11.60
CA GLY A 225 2.04 1.63 -10.91
C GLY A 225 2.99 0.44 -10.82
N LEU A 226 3.75 0.14 -11.88
CA LEU A 226 4.75 -0.92 -11.86
C LEU A 226 5.90 -0.60 -10.90
N ALA A 227 6.39 0.64 -10.89
CA ALA A 227 7.42 1.08 -9.95
C ALA A 227 6.94 0.89 -8.51
N ARG A 228 5.68 1.24 -8.23
CA ARG A 228 5.06 1.02 -6.92
C ARG A 228 4.96 -0.46 -6.56
N LEU A 229 4.57 -1.31 -7.51
CA LEU A 229 4.48 -2.75 -7.33
C LEU A 229 5.84 -3.36 -6.98
N LEU A 230 6.91 -2.87 -7.60
CA LEU A 230 8.28 -3.34 -7.34
C LEU A 230 8.81 -2.84 -5.99
N GLU A 231 8.48 -1.61 -5.61
CA GLU A 231 8.89 -1.01 -4.35
C GLU A 231 8.24 -1.69 -3.14
N HIS A 232 6.95 -2.03 -3.24
CA HIS A 232 6.16 -2.62 -2.14
C HIS A 232 5.89 -4.12 -2.33
N GLY A 233 6.58 -4.74 -3.30
CA GLY A 233 6.49 -6.18 -3.52
C GLY A 233 7.18 -6.96 -2.39
N ILE A 234 6.78 -8.21 -2.21
CA ILE A 234 7.49 -9.12 -1.30
C ILE A 234 8.93 -9.26 -1.81
N SER A 235 9.92 -8.96 -0.97
CA SER A 235 11.32 -9.08 -1.37
C SER A 235 11.66 -10.55 -1.67
N PRO A 236 12.55 -10.83 -2.64
CA PRO A 236 12.99 -12.20 -2.91
C PRO A 236 13.50 -12.90 -1.64
N GLU A 237 14.16 -12.16 -0.75
CA GLU A 237 14.69 -12.63 0.53
C GLU A 237 13.58 -13.07 1.49
N GLU A 238 12.56 -12.24 1.68
CA GLU A 238 11.38 -12.57 2.48
C GLU A 238 10.66 -13.79 1.92
N TYR A 239 10.41 -13.80 0.61
CA TYR A 239 9.72 -14.90 -0.05
C TYR A 239 10.49 -16.21 0.14
N ASN A 240 11.82 -16.20 -0.07
CA ASN A 240 12.67 -17.37 0.13
C ASN A 240 12.73 -17.81 1.60
N ALA A 241 12.78 -16.88 2.55
CA ALA A 241 12.79 -17.19 3.97
C ALA A 241 11.46 -17.85 4.41
N VAL A 242 10.33 -17.29 3.98
CA VAL A 242 8.99 -17.85 4.24
C VAL A 242 8.86 -19.21 3.57
N GLN A 243 9.27 -19.35 2.31
CA GLN A 243 9.21 -20.62 1.59
C GLN A 243 10.08 -21.70 2.25
N SER A 244 11.30 -21.35 2.67
CA SER A 244 12.20 -22.26 3.40
C SER A 244 11.61 -22.66 4.76
N ALA A 245 11.00 -21.73 5.49
CA ALA A 245 10.33 -22.03 6.75
C ALA A 245 9.12 -22.94 6.56
N VAL A 246 8.32 -22.72 5.50
CA VAL A 246 7.17 -23.57 5.13
C VAL A 246 7.61 -25.00 4.81
N GLN A 247 8.70 -25.16 4.04
CA GLN A 247 9.26 -26.47 3.70
C GLN A 247 9.80 -27.21 4.94
N ASN A 248 10.36 -26.48 5.91
CA ASN A 248 10.95 -27.05 7.11
C ASN A 248 10.00 -27.12 8.32
N ALA A 249 8.76 -26.60 8.20
CA ALA A 249 7.82 -26.45 9.31
C ALA A 249 7.55 -27.79 10.02
N ASP A 250 7.33 -28.87 9.28
CA ASP A 250 7.03 -30.19 9.86
C ASP A 250 8.20 -30.72 10.72
N ARG A 251 9.44 -30.48 10.28
CA ARG A 251 10.64 -30.88 11.02
C ARG A 251 10.84 -29.96 12.23
N TYR A 252 10.67 -28.67 12.04
CA TYR A 252 10.82 -27.67 13.10
C TYR A 252 9.87 -27.93 14.27
N TYR A 253 8.57 -28.09 14.02
CA TYR A 253 7.60 -28.31 15.10
C TYR A 253 7.68 -29.71 15.73
N LYS A 254 8.22 -30.71 15.03
CA LYS A 254 8.56 -32.01 15.63
C LYS A 254 9.74 -31.91 16.60
N VAL A 255 10.73 -31.06 16.31
CA VAL A 255 11.95 -30.91 17.13
C VAL A 255 11.74 -29.91 18.27
N MET A 256 11.06 -28.79 17.99
CA MET A 256 10.77 -27.71 18.94
C MET A 256 9.55 -27.98 19.82
N GLY A 257 8.95 -29.17 19.72
CA GLY A 257 7.85 -29.62 20.57
C GLY A 257 8.30 -29.85 22.01
N THR A 258 8.76 -28.80 22.69
CA THR A 258 8.94 -28.73 24.12
C THR A 258 7.77 -27.95 24.71
N GLU A 259 6.84 -28.70 25.32
CA GLU A 259 5.75 -28.28 26.22
C GLU A 259 4.58 -27.44 25.67
N ALA A 260 4.74 -26.64 24.60
CA ALA A 260 3.68 -25.72 24.13
C ALA A 260 2.72 -26.29 23.04
N SER A 261 3.12 -27.31 22.27
CA SER A 261 2.26 -27.90 21.24
C SER A 261 1.92 -29.36 21.57
N LYS A 262 0.69 -29.60 22.00
CA LYS A 262 0.16 -30.98 22.15
C LYS A 262 0.00 -31.70 20.80
N ASP A 263 0.07 -30.96 19.69
CA ASP A 263 -0.03 -31.48 18.33
C ASP A 263 0.91 -30.73 17.35
N PRO A 264 2.10 -31.30 17.04
CA PRO A 264 3.06 -30.67 16.14
C PRO A 264 2.60 -30.63 14.68
N VAL A 265 1.71 -31.54 14.27
CA VAL A 265 1.18 -31.58 12.89
C VAL A 265 0.19 -30.44 12.68
N THR A 266 -0.72 -30.23 13.65
CA THR A 266 -1.65 -29.09 13.61
C THR A 266 -0.92 -27.76 13.62
N MET A 267 0.14 -27.60 14.40
CA MET A 267 0.96 -26.39 14.41
C MET A 267 1.68 -26.12 13.08
N ALA A 268 2.26 -27.17 12.46
CA ALA A 268 2.91 -27.03 11.16
C ALA A 268 1.89 -26.64 10.08
N ASN A 269 0.70 -27.24 10.08
CA ASN A 269 -0.36 -26.90 9.14
C ASN A 269 -0.90 -25.47 9.36
N ALA A 270 -1.07 -25.04 10.62
CA ALA A 270 -1.45 -23.67 10.95
C ALA A 270 -0.40 -22.68 10.42
N PHE A 271 0.89 -22.94 10.65
CA PHE A 271 1.97 -22.10 10.11
C PHE A 271 1.97 -22.03 8.58
N LYS A 272 1.78 -23.16 7.89
CA LYS A 272 1.68 -23.18 6.42
C LYS A 272 0.49 -22.38 5.91
N ALA A 273 -0.66 -22.47 6.59
CA ALA A 273 -1.85 -21.70 6.26
C ALA A 273 -1.63 -20.19 6.46
N GLU A 274 -1.07 -19.77 7.60
CA GLU A 274 -0.76 -18.37 7.88
C GLU A 274 0.29 -17.81 6.90
N ALA A 275 1.29 -18.61 6.52
CA ALA A 275 2.29 -18.20 5.53
C ALA A 275 1.67 -17.98 4.14
N ALA A 276 0.78 -18.87 3.71
CA ALA A 276 0.07 -18.72 2.43
C ALA A 276 -0.87 -17.49 2.45
N ASP A 277 -1.58 -17.28 3.56
CA ASP A 277 -2.43 -16.11 3.76
C ASP A 277 -1.62 -14.81 3.75
N TRP A 278 -0.49 -14.77 4.45
CA TRP A 278 0.41 -13.61 4.46
C TRP A 278 0.93 -13.27 3.06
N VAL A 279 1.42 -14.26 2.29
CA VAL A 279 1.87 -14.02 0.90
C VAL A 279 0.73 -13.47 0.05
N GLY A 280 -0.47 -14.06 0.16
CA GLY A 280 -1.65 -13.60 -0.58
C GLY A 280 -2.04 -12.16 -0.22
N ARG A 281 -2.03 -11.81 1.07
CA ARG A 281 -2.33 -10.45 1.54
C ARG A 281 -1.30 -9.43 1.09
N GLN A 282 0.00 -9.75 1.18
CA GLN A 282 1.07 -8.85 0.73
C GLN A 282 1.03 -8.63 -0.78
N GLN A 283 0.79 -9.68 -1.57
CA GLN A 283 0.57 -9.53 -3.02
C GLN A 283 -0.64 -8.65 -3.30
N LEU A 284 -1.76 -8.86 -2.60
CA LEU A 284 -2.95 -8.06 -2.81
C LEU A 284 -2.73 -6.59 -2.43
N ALA A 285 -2.04 -6.34 -1.32
CA ALA A 285 -1.68 -5.01 -0.85
C ALA A 285 -0.80 -4.27 -1.88
N SER A 286 0.23 -4.93 -2.42
CA SER A 286 1.12 -4.32 -3.41
C SER A 286 0.42 -4.03 -4.74
N HIS A 287 -0.47 -4.93 -5.19
CA HIS A 287 -1.28 -4.69 -6.40
C HIS A 287 -2.27 -3.54 -6.22
N VAL A 288 -2.93 -3.45 -5.06
CA VAL A 288 -3.86 -2.36 -4.76
C VAL A 288 -3.11 -1.03 -4.67
N GLY A 289 -1.96 -0.99 -4.00
CA GLY A 289 -1.09 0.19 -3.99
C GLY A 289 -0.64 0.61 -5.39
N ALA A 290 -0.25 -0.34 -6.23
CA ALA A 290 0.14 -0.10 -7.62
C ALA A 290 -1.01 0.49 -8.46
N LEU A 291 -2.22 -0.08 -8.34
CA LEU A 291 -3.41 0.42 -9.02
C LEU A 291 -3.80 1.81 -8.54
N LEU A 292 -3.67 2.08 -7.23
CA LEU A 292 -3.96 3.37 -6.64
C LEU A 292 -3.04 4.46 -7.19
N VAL A 293 -1.73 4.19 -7.27
CA VAL A 293 -0.73 5.10 -7.87
C VAL A 293 -1.00 5.29 -9.37
N ALA A 294 -1.30 4.23 -10.12
CA ALA A 294 -1.63 4.35 -11.54
C ALA A 294 -2.89 5.21 -11.76
N PHE A 295 -3.91 5.03 -10.92
CA PHE A 295 -5.13 5.85 -10.95
C PHE A 295 -4.82 7.32 -10.62
N GLU A 296 -4.01 7.57 -9.59
CA GLU A 296 -3.59 8.92 -9.20
C GLU A 296 -2.84 9.63 -10.34
N VAL A 297 -1.83 8.99 -10.93
CA VAL A 297 -1.08 9.55 -12.07
C VAL A 297 -1.99 9.80 -13.27
N THR A 298 -2.95 8.91 -13.52
CA THR A 298 -3.95 9.10 -14.58
C THR A 298 -4.82 10.33 -14.31
N PHE A 299 -5.34 10.45 -13.08
CA PHE A 299 -6.16 11.58 -12.66
C PHE A 299 -5.39 12.91 -12.78
N LEU A 300 -4.17 12.98 -12.26
CA LEU A 300 -3.32 14.16 -12.34
C LEU A 300 -2.99 14.53 -13.78
N GLY A 301 -2.73 13.54 -14.64
CA GLY A 301 -2.46 13.78 -16.06
C GLY A 301 -3.69 14.25 -16.85
N ILE A 302 -4.88 13.74 -16.56
CA ILE A 302 -6.14 14.27 -17.12
C ILE A 302 -6.32 15.73 -16.68
N LEU A 303 -6.18 16.00 -15.37
CA LEU A 303 -6.33 17.33 -14.82
C LEU A 303 -5.36 18.33 -15.44
N TRP A 304 -4.10 17.92 -15.66
CA TRP A 304 -3.10 18.74 -16.34
C TRP A 304 -3.50 19.08 -17.77
N ARG A 305 -4.04 18.11 -18.52
CA ARG A 305 -4.46 18.32 -19.92
C ARG A 305 -5.68 19.21 -20.05
N GLU A 306 -6.66 19.02 -19.18
CA GLU A 306 -7.90 19.81 -19.20
C GLU A 306 -7.64 21.26 -18.81
N THR A 307 -6.70 21.51 -17.90
CA THR A 307 -6.37 22.87 -17.44
C THR A 307 -5.26 23.52 -18.24
N GLY A 308 -4.38 22.74 -18.87
CA GLY A 308 -3.18 23.23 -19.54
C GLY A 308 -2.15 23.84 -18.60
N ASP A 309 -2.29 23.62 -17.28
CA ASP A 309 -1.49 24.28 -16.26
C ASP A 309 -1.10 23.31 -15.14
N LEU A 310 0.20 23.21 -14.86
CA LEU A 310 0.78 22.31 -13.85
C LEU A 310 0.36 22.67 -12.41
N ALA A 311 -0.14 23.89 -12.16
CA ALA A 311 -0.62 24.28 -10.84
C ALA A 311 -1.83 23.46 -10.39
N ALA A 312 -2.68 23.01 -11.33
CA ALA A 312 -3.83 22.16 -11.02
C ALA A 312 -3.44 20.78 -10.46
N PRO A 313 -2.65 19.94 -11.18
CA PRO A 313 -2.21 18.65 -10.65
C PRO A 313 -1.31 18.81 -9.42
N ALA A 314 -0.46 19.84 -9.34
CA ALA A 314 0.36 20.08 -8.16
C ALA A 314 -0.48 20.33 -6.90
N ALA A 315 -1.50 21.19 -7.00
CA ALA A 315 -2.39 21.48 -5.88
C ALA A 315 -3.24 20.26 -5.48
N ALA A 316 -3.73 19.50 -6.47
CA ALA A 316 -4.46 18.26 -6.23
C ALA A 316 -3.57 17.23 -5.52
N TYR A 317 -2.34 17.02 -6.00
CA TYR A 317 -1.42 16.02 -5.43
C TYR A 317 -0.98 16.40 -4.01
N LEU A 318 -0.75 17.69 -3.74
CA LEU A 318 -0.49 18.19 -2.39
C LEU A 318 -1.66 17.93 -1.43
N LEU A 319 -2.91 18.05 -1.90
CA LEU A 319 -4.08 17.73 -1.10
C LEU A 319 -4.16 16.24 -0.78
N LEU A 320 -3.92 15.37 -1.76
CA LEU A 320 -3.91 13.92 -1.59
C LEU A 320 -2.83 13.48 -0.59
N ASN A 321 -1.59 13.92 -0.79
CA ASN A 321 -0.48 13.66 0.13
C ASN A 321 -0.72 14.27 1.52
N GLY A 322 -1.34 15.45 1.57
CA GLY A 322 -1.82 16.13 2.77
C GLY A 322 -2.67 15.22 3.67
N VAL A 323 -3.71 14.64 3.08
CA VAL A 323 -4.60 13.70 3.77
C VAL A 323 -3.84 12.46 4.22
N SER A 324 -3.00 11.89 3.35
CA SER A 324 -2.22 10.69 3.67
C SER A 324 -1.32 10.93 4.88
N VAL A 325 -0.53 12.00 4.93
CA VAL A 325 0.35 12.29 6.08
C VAL A 325 -0.43 12.56 7.36
N GLN A 326 -1.55 13.29 7.28
CA GLN A 326 -2.42 13.50 8.45
C GLN A 326 -2.95 12.17 9.01
N ARG A 327 -3.38 11.26 8.14
CA ARG A 327 -3.92 9.94 8.52
C ARG A 327 -2.85 8.99 9.03
N ARG A 328 -1.66 8.98 8.40
CA ARG A 328 -0.47 8.27 8.90
C ARG A 328 -0.12 8.68 10.33
N GLY A 329 -0.11 10.00 10.60
CA GLY A 329 0.14 10.51 11.95
C GLY A 329 -0.92 10.12 12.99
N ALA A 330 -2.18 9.92 12.58
CA ALA A 330 -3.20 9.36 13.46
C ALA A 330 -2.97 7.86 13.70
N TYR A 331 -2.72 7.09 12.65
CA TYR A 331 -2.46 5.65 12.70
C TYR A 331 -1.27 5.30 13.61
N MET A 332 -0.16 6.01 13.47
CA MET A 332 1.05 5.77 14.29
C MET A 332 0.84 6.10 15.77
N ARG A 333 -0.14 6.95 16.13
CA ARG A 333 -0.48 7.22 17.54
C ARG A 333 -1.41 6.16 18.13
N GLU A 334 -2.20 5.49 17.31
CA GLU A 334 -3.11 4.42 17.76
C GLU A 334 -2.36 3.10 18.02
N ASN A 335 -1.21 2.89 17.38
CA ASN A 335 -0.43 1.64 17.44
C ASN A 335 0.87 1.73 18.28
N LYS A 336 1.13 2.85 18.95
CA LYS A 336 2.21 3.00 19.95
C LYS A 336 1.67 2.69 21.34
#